data_AF-A0A0F9F535-F1
#
_entry.id   AF-A0A0F9F535-F1
#
_cell.length_a   1.000
_cell.length_b   1.000
_cell.length_c   1.000
_cell.angle_alpha   90.00
_cell.angle_beta   90.00
_cell.angle_gamma   90.00
#
_symmetry.space_group_name_H-M   'P 1'
#
loop_
_entity.id
_entity.type
_entity.pdbx_description
1 polymer ?
#
loop_
_entity_poly.entity_id
_entity_poly.type
_entity_poly.pdbx_seq_one_letter_code
_entity_poly.pdbx_strand_id
1 'polypeptide(L)'
;MPRLKCCALGNAGDLETEKTRTYSYRFREPNSNEEKRKYDKRYYLANREKKIATAKKNAWNKKYPDRRKAYSKKLWAKLRNQAIDAYGSKCACCGLTDSRFLTFDHVAGGGRDHRKRTGGFGFLLWMEKNNYPSEIQLLCYNCNGAKRVFGNCPHKEMR
;
A
#
# COMPACT_ATOMS: atom_id res chain seq x y z
N MET A 1 3.77 3.94 -58.93
CA MET A 1 4.34 5.04 -58.11
C MET A 1 3.64 4.99 -56.76
N PRO A 2 4.28 4.98 -55.57
CA PRO A 2 5.71 4.98 -55.17
C PRO A 2 6.16 3.57 -54.69
N ARG A 3 7.43 3.15 -54.82
CA ARG A 3 8.69 3.47 -54.10
C ARG A 3 8.81 2.91 -52.67
N LEU A 4 9.90 2.16 -52.53
CA LEU A 4 10.42 1.35 -51.44
C LEU A 4 10.98 2.16 -50.25
N LYS A 5 11.00 1.44 -49.11
CA LYS A 5 12.04 1.40 -48.03
C LYS A 5 12.16 2.60 -47.10
N CYS A 6 12.10 2.31 -45.79
CA CYS A 6 13.31 2.33 -44.97
C CYS A 6 13.16 1.42 -43.73
N CYS A 7 14.13 0.52 -43.57
CA CYS A 7 14.40 -0.26 -42.37
C CYS A 7 15.17 0.60 -41.36
N ALA A 8 14.98 0.36 -40.06
CA ALA A 8 15.99 0.50 -38.99
C ALA A 8 15.41 -0.19 -37.74
N LEU A 9 15.81 -1.43 -37.41
CA LEU A 9 16.95 -1.78 -36.55
C LEU A 9 16.87 -1.16 -35.14
N GLY A 10 16.78 -1.99 -34.10
CA GLY A 10 16.97 -1.55 -32.72
C GLY A 10 16.46 -2.51 -31.64
N ASN A 11 17.34 -3.36 -31.12
CA ASN A 11 17.12 -4.44 -30.18
C ASN A 11 16.53 -4.09 -28.78
N ALA A 12 15.85 -5.10 -28.24
CA ALA A 12 15.88 -5.62 -26.87
C ALA A 12 15.96 -4.60 -25.71
N GLY A 13 14.82 -4.33 -25.07
CA GLY A 13 14.84 -3.56 -23.83
C GLY A 13 13.52 -3.35 -23.09
N ASP A 14 12.40 -4.01 -23.41
CA ASP A 14 11.10 -3.68 -22.80
C ASP A 14 10.41 -4.88 -22.13
N LEU A 15 11.18 -5.71 -21.44
CA LEU A 15 10.63 -6.59 -20.41
C LEU A 15 10.54 -5.79 -19.11
N GLU A 16 9.39 -5.16 -18.82
CA GLU A 16 8.79 -4.97 -17.47
C GLU A 16 7.82 -3.79 -17.28
N THR A 17 7.32 -3.13 -18.34
CA THR A 17 6.38 -1.99 -18.16
C THR A 17 4.92 -2.25 -18.55
N GLU A 18 4.54 -3.50 -18.87
CA GLU A 18 3.16 -3.85 -19.30
C GLU A 18 2.32 -4.67 -18.29
N LYS A 19 2.60 -4.59 -16.98
CA LYS A 19 1.82 -5.36 -15.96
C LYS A 19 0.77 -4.57 -15.19
N THR A 20 0.41 -3.36 -15.60
CA THR A 20 -0.55 -2.52 -14.85
C THR A 20 -1.67 -1.93 -15.69
N ARG A 21 -2.27 -2.68 -16.63
CA ARG A 21 -3.57 -2.29 -17.20
C ARG A 21 -4.41 -3.36 -17.89
N THR A 22 -4.29 -4.63 -17.51
CA THR A 22 -5.12 -5.71 -18.07
C THR A 22 -5.87 -6.49 -16.98
N TYR A 23 -6.64 -5.77 -16.15
CA TYR A 23 -7.84 -6.36 -15.55
C TYR A 23 -9.04 -6.12 -16.48
N SER A 24 -8.85 -6.43 -17.77
CA SER A 24 -9.94 -6.49 -18.74
C SER A 24 -10.65 -7.82 -18.52
N TYR A 25 -11.77 -7.73 -17.81
CA TYR A 25 -12.92 -8.62 -17.93
C TYR A 25 -12.78 -9.69 -19.02
N ARG A 26 -12.46 -10.93 -18.63
CA ARG A 26 -12.88 -12.09 -19.41
C ARG A 26 -14.36 -12.31 -19.13
N PHE A 27 -15.22 -11.45 -19.66
CA PHE A 27 -16.62 -11.79 -19.82
C PHE A 27 -16.67 -12.96 -20.80
N ARG A 28 -16.85 -14.18 -20.30
CA ARG A 28 -17.57 -15.18 -21.08
C ARG A 28 -19.03 -14.69 -21.00
N GLU A 29 -19.54 -14.13 -22.09
CA GLU A 29 -20.92 -13.65 -22.15
C GLU A 29 -21.85 -14.78 -21.65
N PRO A 30 -22.64 -14.55 -20.59
CA PRO A 30 -23.66 -15.53 -20.22
C PRO A 30 -24.72 -15.51 -21.32
N ASN A 31 -24.78 -16.59 -22.09
CA ASN A 31 -25.82 -16.80 -23.07
C ASN A 31 -27.15 -16.89 -22.30
N SER A 32 -28.08 -15.96 -22.54
CA SER A 32 -29.38 -15.84 -21.87
C SER A 32 -29.40 -15.31 -20.43
N ASN A 33 -30.42 -14.49 -20.14
CA ASN A 33 -30.76 -14.01 -18.80
C ASN A 33 -30.98 -15.14 -17.77
N GLU A 34 -31.28 -16.36 -18.22
CA GLU A 34 -31.53 -17.51 -17.36
C GLU A 34 -30.23 -18.12 -16.80
N GLU A 35 -29.18 -18.24 -17.62
CA GLU A 35 -27.88 -18.73 -17.16
C GLU A 35 -27.27 -17.81 -16.10
N LYS A 36 -27.40 -16.49 -16.30
CA LYS A 36 -26.98 -15.50 -15.30
C LYS A 36 -27.73 -15.67 -13.97
N ARG A 37 -29.06 -15.84 -14.00
CA ARG A 37 -29.87 -16.10 -12.78
C ARG A 37 -29.42 -17.38 -12.07
N LYS A 38 -29.12 -18.45 -12.81
CA LYS A 38 -28.60 -19.71 -12.26
C LYS A 38 -27.23 -19.50 -11.60
N TYR A 39 -26.33 -18.77 -12.24
CA TYR A 39 -25.02 -18.41 -11.68
C TYR A 39 -25.16 -17.59 -10.39
N ASP A 40 -25.95 -16.51 -10.42
CA ASP A 40 -26.15 -15.62 -9.26
C ASP A 40 -26.74 -16.38 -8.06
N LYS A 41 -27.70 -17.29 -8.31
CA LYS A 41 -28.27 -18.16 -7.28
C LYS A 41 -27.20 -19.08 -6.68
N ARG A 42 -26.39 -19.76 -7.50
CA ARG A 42 -25.31 -20.63 -7.03
C ARG A 42 -24.27 -19.85 -6.23
N TYR A 43 -23.83 -18.70 -6.74
CA TYR A 43 -22.89 -17.81 -6.06
C TYR A 43 -23.43 -17.32 -4.71
N TYR A 44 -24.71 -16.92 -4.67
CA TYR A 44 -25.36 -16.52 -3.42
C TYR A 44 -25.38 -17.66 -2.41
N LEU A 45 -25.82 -18.86 -2.79
CA LEU A 45 -25.90 -20.02 -1.90
C LEU A 45 -24.52 -20.40 -1.36
N ALA A 46 -23.52 -20.48 -2.23
CA ALA A 46 -22.13 -20.79 -1.87
C ALA A 46 -21.49 -19.76 -0.92
N ASN A 47 -21.97 -18.51 -0.92
CA ASN A 47 -21.43 -17.42 -0.09
C ASN A 47 -22.41 -16.93 0.99
N ARG A 48 -23.55 -17.60 1.18
CA ARG A 48 -24.66 -17.13 2.04
C ARG A 48 -24.20 -16.96 3.47
N GLU A 49 -23.53 -17.96 4.02
CA GLU A 49 -23.05 -17.93 5.41
C GLU A 49 -22.04 -16.80 5.63
N LYS A 50 -21.09 -16.64 4.70
CA LYS A 50 -20.13 -15.53 4.72
C LYS A 50 -20.85 -14.18 4.71
N LYS A 51 -21.85 -14.00 3.82
CA LYS A 51 -22.64 -12.76 3.77
C LYS A 51 -23.39 -12.49 5.07
N ILE A 52 -24.01 -13.51 5.67
CA ILE A 52 -24.71 -13.39 6.96
C ILE A 52 -23.73 -13.01 8.07
N ALA A 53 -22.57 -13.67 8.14
CA ALA A 53 -21.54 -13.36 9.12
C ALA A 53 -21.01 -11.94 8.98
N THR A 54 -20.74 -11.48 7.76
CA THR A 54 -20.33 -10.10 7.46
C THR A 54 -21.41 -9.10 7.87
N ALA A 55 -22.69 -9.36 7.55
CA ALA A 55 -23.79 -8.49 7.92
C ALA A 55 -23.93 -8.36 9.45
N LYS A 56 -23.87 -9.49 10.18
CA LYS A 56 -23.87 -9.51 11.65
C LYS A 56 -22.70 -8.70 12.24
N LYS A 57 -21.48 -8.89 11.72
CA LYS A 57 -20.29 -8.14 12.13
C LYS A 57 -20.45 -6.63 11.87
N ASN A 58 -20.97 -6.26 10.71
CA ASN A 58 -21.20 -4.85 10.36
C ASN A 58 -22.26 -4.20 11.25
N ALA A 59 -23.35 -4.90 11.53
CA ALA A 59 -24.38 -4.44 12.46
C ALA A 59 -23.80 -4.23 13.88
N TRP A 60 -22.99 -5.17 14.37
CA TRP A 60 -22.30 -5.03 15.66
C TRP A 60 -21.33 -3.85 15.68
N ASN A 61 -20.52 -3.68 14.63
CA ASN A 61 -19.60 -2.54 14.50
C ASN A 61 -20.32 -1.19 14.45
N LYS A 62 -21.51 -1.14 13.81
CA LYS A 62 -22.36 0.06 13.78
C LYS A 62 -22.97 0.36 15.14
N LYS A 63 -23.33 -0.68 15.90
CA LYS A 63 -23.87 -0.57 17.27
C LYS A 63 -22.81 -0.09 18.27
N TYR A 64 -21.55 -0.44 18.08
CA TYR A 64 -20.45 -0.12 19.00
C TYR A 64 -19.24 0.52 18.30
N PRO A 65 -19.39 1.73 17.74
CA PRO A 65 -18.33 2.38 16.98
C PRO A 65 -17.08 2.66 17.83
N ASP A 66 -17.25 2.98 19.11
CA ASP A 66 -16.13 3.36 19.98
C ASP A 66 -15.26 2.16 20.34
N ARG A 67 -15.85 0.97 20.51
CA ARG A 67 -15.06 -0.27 20.71
C ARG A 67 -14.18 -0.55 19.50
N ARG A 68 -14.72 -0.39 18.29
CA ARG A 68 -13.95 -0.55 17.05
C ARG A 68 -12.83 0.48 16.96
N LYS A 69 -13.12 1.76 17.21
CA LYS A 69 -12.10 2.83 17.20
C LYS A 69 -10.99 2.57 18.21
N ALA A 70 -11.34 2.18 19.44
CA ALA A 70 -10.37 1.86 20.48
C ALA A 70 -9.47 0.68 20.09
N TYR A 71 -10.06 -0.39 19.52
CA TYR A 71 -9.29 -1.52 19.01
C TYR A 71 -8.33 -1.11 17.89
N SER A 72 -8.83 -0.36 16.89
CA SER A 72 -7.98 0.13 15.79
C SER A 72 -6.84 1.03 16.28
N LYS A 73 -7.09 1.91 17.27
CA LYS A 73 -6.06 2.76 17.89
C LYS A 73 -4.97 1.92 18.58
N LYS A 74 -5.36 0.92 19.37
CA LYS A 74 -4.42 0.01 20.05
C LYS A 74 -3.58 -0.77 19.04
N LEU A 75 -4.21 -1.31 18.01
CA LEU A 75 -3.52 -2.09 16.98
C LEU A 75 -2.56 -1.22 16.16
N TRP A 76 -2.97 0.00 15.79
CA TRP A 76 -2.08 0.95 15.11
C TRP A 76 -0.86 1.30 15.97
N ALA A 77 -1.05 1.56 17.27
CA ALA A 77 0.05 1.88 18.18
C ALA A 77 1.03 0.70 18.30
N LYS A 78 0.53 -0.53 18.43
CA LYS A 78 1.35 -1.75 18.45
C LYS A 78 2.20 -1.87 17.20
N LEU A 79 1.56 -1.84 16.02
CA LEU A 79 2.25 -1.99 14.73
C LEU A 79 3.27 -0.88 14.49
N ARG A 80 2.94 0.36 14.88
CA ARG A 80 3.85 1.49 14.77
C ARG A 80 5.10 1.28 15.62
N ASN A 81 4.94 0.86 16.87
CA ASN A 81 6.09 0.64 17.76
C ASN A 81 6.97 -0.49 17.22
N GLN A 82 6.39 -1.61 16.80
CA GLN A 82 7.13 -2.71 16.16
C GLN A 82 7.93 -2.25 14.94
N ALA A 83 7.32 -1.42 14.08
CA ALA A 83 8.03 -0.87 12.93
C ALA A 83 9.15 0.10 13.34
N ILE A 84 8.93 0.97 14.34
CA ILE A 84 9.99 1.86 14.87
C ILE A 84 11.19 1.04 15.37
N ASP A 85 10.92 -0.03 16.13
CA ASP A 85 11.94 -0.90 16.69
C ASP A 85 12.71 -1.65 15.58
N ALA A 86 12.00 -2.15 14.56
CA ALA A 86 12.63 -2.81 13.42
C ALA A 86 13.59 -1.90 12.63
N TYR A 87 13.34 -0.59 12.60
CA TYR A 87 14.23 0.39 11.96
C TYR A 87 15.18 1.10 12.94
N GLY A 88 15.42 0.51 14.12
CA GLY A 88 16.47 0.92 15.06
C GLY A 88 16.12 2.06 16.02
N SER A 89 14.83 2.41 16.14
CA SER A 89 14.29 3.35 17.13
C SER A 89 14.92 4.75 17.17
N LYS A 90 15.61 5.16 16.10
CA LYS A 90 16.25 6.48 15.99
C LYS A 90 16.18 7.01 14.56
N CYS A 91 16.19 8.33 14.44
CA CYS A 91 16.34 8.99 13.15
C CYS A 91 17.70 8.60 12.53
N ALA A 92 17.67 8.04 11.32
CA ALA A 92 18.87 7.65 10.57
C ALA A 92 19.78 8.84 10.22
N CYS A 93 19.27 10.07 10.28
CA CYS A 93 20.04 11.28 9.99
C CYS A 93 20.64 11.89 11.26
N CYS A 94 19.79 12.42 12.17
CA CYS A 94 20.23 13.19 13.34
C CYS A 94 20.25 12.40 14.66
N GLY A 95 19.83 11.13 14.67
CA GLY A 95 19.86 10.29 15.87
C GLY A 95 18.76 10.56 16.90
N LEU A 96 17.79 11.45 16.65
CA LEU A 96 16.63 11.66 17.53
C LEU A 96 15.91 10.33 17.83
N THR A 97 15.65 10.03 19.10
CA THR A 97 15.09 8.75 19.56
C THR A 97 13.62 8.83 19.99
N ASP A 98 13.08 10.02 20.21
CA ASP A 98 11.69 10.17 20.64
C ASP A 98 10.72 9.81 19.51
N SER A 99 10.06 8.67 19.67
CA SER A 99 9.14 8.04 18.71
C SER A 99 7.97 8.94 18.28
N ARG A 100 7.62 9.94 19.09
CA ARG A 100 6.60 10.94 18.77
C ARG A 100 7.00 11.83 17.60
N PHE A 101 8.30 12.04 17.40
CA PHE A 101 8.85 12.83 16.31
C PHE A 101 9.32 12.01 15.11
N LEU A 102 9.30 10.68 15.21
CA LEU A 102 9.76 9.78 14.16
C LEU A 102 8.68 9.52 13.10
N THR A 103 9.11 9.31 11.87
CA THR A 103 8.27 9.02 10.72
C THR A 103 9.03 8.11 9.75
N PHE A 104 8.26 7.34 8.99
CA PHE A 104 8.80 6.40 8.00
C PHE A 104 8.87 7.08 6.64
N ASP A 105 10.01 6.99 5.99
CA ASP A 105 10.28 7.56 4.68
C ASP A 105 10.77 6.48 3.71
N HIS A 106 10.50 6.64 2.41
CA HIS A 106 11.08 5.76 1.40
C HIS A 106 12.43 6.32 0.97
N VAL A 107 13.47 5.48 0.99
CA VAL A 107 14.84 5.87 0.65
C VAL A 107 14.92 6.50 -0.74
N ALA A 108 14.30 5.87 -1.73
CA ALA A 108 14.24 6.36 -3.13
C ALA A 108 13.06 7.30 -3.43
N GLY A 109 12.33 7.79 -2.41
CA GLY A 109 11.10 8.56 -2.61
C GLY A 109 9.88 7.69 -2.95
N GLY A 110 8.80 8.30 -3.45
CA GLY A 110 7.55 7.56 -3.78
C GLY A 110 6.63 7.24 -2.59
N GLY A 111 7.02 7.63 -1.37
CA GLY A 111 6.24 7.37 -0.16
C GLY A 111 4.83 8.00 -0.17
N ARG A 112 4.62 9.10 -0.90
CA ARG A 112 3.29 9.72 -1.08
C ARG A 112 2.33 8.78 -1.81
N ASP A 113 2.76 8.21 -2.92
CA ASP A 113 1.92 7.33 -3.74
C ASP A 113 1.66 6.01 -3.06
N HIS A 114 2.68 5.45 -2.38
CA HIS A 114 2.49 4.26 -1.57
C HIS A 114 1.44 4.52 -0.46
N ARG A 115 1.58 5.60 0.31
CA ARG A 115 0.62 5.97 1.37
C ARG A 115 -0.77 6.29 0.82
N LYS A 116 -0.89 6.83 -0.40
CA LYS A 116 -2.18 7.04 -1.05
C LYS A 116 -2.89 5.72 -1.36
N ARG A 117 -2.15 4.67 -1.73
CA ARG A 117 -2.70 3.33 -2.02
C ARG A 117 -3.03 2.54 -0.75
N THR A 118 -2.19 2.60 0.28
CA THR A 118 -2.30 1.74 1.46
C THR A 118 -2.93 2.43 2.68
N GLY A 119 -2.92 3.76 2.73
CA GLY A 119 -3.23 4.51 3.94
C GLY A 119 -2.21 4.30 5.06
N GLY A 120 -2.40 5.00 6.19
CA GLY A 120 -1.45 4.92 7.31
C GLY A 120 -1.39 3.53 7.97
N PHE A 121 -2.55 2.90 8.19
CA PHE A 121 -2.62 1.58 8.81
C PHE A 121 -2.15 0.46 7.86
N GLY A 122 -2.57 0.50 6.59
CA GLY A 122 -2.14 -0.49 5.60
C GLY A 122 -0.65 -0.40 5.30
N PHE A 123 -0.04 0.79 5.38
CA PHE A 123 1.40 0.93 5.27
C PHE A 123 2.17 0.21 6.40
N LEU A 124 1.69 0.30 7.64
CA LEU A 124 2.29 -0.45 8.77
C LEU A 124 2.17 -1.97 8.56
N LEU A 125 1.00 -2.45 8.17
CA LEU A 125 0.79 -3.88 7.85
C LEU A 125 1.64 -4.35 6.68
N TRP A 126 1.83 -3.51 5.67
CA TRP A 126 2.70 -3.83 4.55
C TRP A 126 4.15 -3.98 5.01
N MET A 127 4.64 -3.10 5.91
CA MET A 127 6.00 -3.25 6.45
C MET A 127 6.15 -4.56 7.23
N GLU A 128 5.19 -4.90 8.10
CA GLU A 128 5.19 -6.16 8.85
C GLU A 128 5.18 -7.38 7.91
N LYS A 129 4.29 -7.37 6.90
CA LYS A 129 4.16 -8.48 5.94
C LYS A 129 5.41 -8.68 5.06
N ASN A 130 6.15 -7.61 4.78
CA ASN A 130 7.36 -7.66 3.96
C ASN A 130 8.64 -7.69 4.81
N ASN A 131 8.55 -8.10 6.08
CA ASN A 131 9.69 -8.24 7.00
C ASN A 131 10.56 -6.96 7.10
N TYR A 132 9.91 -5.79 7.16
CA TYR A 132 10.56 -4.49 7.35
C TYR A 132 11.63 -4.20 6.27
N PRO A 133 11.21 -3.93 5.02
CA PRO A 133 12.13 -3.83 3.90
C PRO A 133 13.07 -2.63 4.00
N SER A 134 14.31 -2.81 3.54
CA SER A 134 15.39 -1.81 3.60
C SER A 134 15.15 -0.55 2.75
N GLU A 135 14.17 -0.58 1.86
CA GLU A 135 13.72 0.60 1.10
C GLU A 135 13.04 1.66 1.97
N ILE A 136 12.67 1.31 3.21
CA ILE A 136 12.14 2.23 4.20
C ILE A 136 13.25 2.64 5.17
N GLN A 137 13.24 3.91 5.56
CA GLN A 137 14.08 4.45 6.61
C GLN A 137 13.25 5.17 7.67
N LEU A 138 13.79 5.23 8.89
CA LEU A 138 13.21 5.98 9.99
C LEU A 138 13.88 7.36 10.09
N LEU A 139 13.11 8.43 10.00
CA LEU A 139 13.57 9.81 10.09
C LEU A 139 12.74 10.58 11.12
N CYS A 140 13.27 11.67 11.68
CA CYS A 140 12.41 12.64 12.37
C CYS A 140 11.65 13.50 11.35
N TYR A 141 10.54 14.14 11.76
CA TYR A 141 9.74 14.99 10.87
C TYR A 141 10.57 16.08 10.17
N ASN A 142 11.52 16.71 10.87
CA ASN A 142 12.36 17.75 10.29
C ASN A 142 13.35 17.20 9.26
N CYS A 143 13.99 16.06 9.53
CA CYS A 143 14.90 15.43 8.57
C CYS A 143 14.15 14.93 7.33
N ASN A 144 12.97 14.34 7.51
CA ASN A 144 12.10 13.95 6.40
C ASN A 144 11.63 15.16 5.58
N GLY A 145 11.23 16.24 6.27
CA GLY A 145 10.86 17.51 5.64
C GLY A 145 12.01 18.12 4.84
N ALA A 146 13.21 18.17 5.41
CA ALA A 146 14.40 18.68 4.74
C ALA A 146 14.74 17.87 3.49
N LYS A 147 14.73 16.53 3.56
CA LYS A 147 14.90 15.65 2.39
C LYS A 147 13.91 15.97 1.27
N ARG A 148 12.64 16.22 1.63
CA ARG A 148 11.59 16.55 0.64
C ARG A 148 11.79 17.92 -0.01
N VAL A 149 12.22 18.94 0.75
CA VAL A 149 12.29 20.32 0.29
C VAL A 149 13.63 20.63 -0.37
N PHE A 150 14.73 20.19 0.22
CA PHE A 150 16.10 20.51 -0.21
C PHE A 150 16.78 19.34 -0.94
N GLY A 151 16.10 18.19 -1.09
CA GLY A 151 16.70 16.95 -1.62
C GLY A 151 17.54 16.18 -0.60
N ASN A 152 18.14 16.88 0.37
CA ASN A 152 18.92 16.30 1.45
C ASN A 152 18.69 17.01 2.79
N CYS A 153 19.11 16.41 3.90
CA CYS A 153 19.05 17.05 5.21
C CYS A 153 20.36 17.81 5.49
N PRO A 154 20.31 19.09 5.94
CA PRO A 154 21.51 19.88 6.24
C PRO A 154 22.49 19.23 7.23
N HIS A 155 22.02 18.36 8.14
CA HIS A 155 22.88 17.58 9.03
C HIS A 155 23.89 16.68 8.29
N LYS A 156 23.70 16.39 7.01
CA LYS A 156 24.66 15.63 6.21
C LYS A 156 25.77 16.49 5.60
N GLU A 157 25.55 17.80 5.48
CA GLU A 157 26.53 18.76 4.95
C GLU A 157 27.41 19.34 6.07
N MET A 158 26.88 19.36 7.29
CA MET A 158 27.56 19.87 8.49
C MET A 158 28.36 18.79 9.24
N ARG A 159 28.62 17.64 8.63
CA ARG A 159 29.22 16.46 9.27
C ARG A 159 30.68 16.29 8.89
#